data_AF-A0A7W1NXU0-F1
#
_entry.id   AF-A0A7W1NXU0-F1
#
_cell.length_a   1.000
_cell.length_b   1.000
_cell.length_c   1.000
_cell.angle_alpha   90.00
_cell.angle_beta   90.00
_cell.angle_gamma   90.00
#
_symmetry.space_group_name_H-M   'P 1'
#
loop_
_entity.id
_entity.type
_entity.pdbx_description
1 polymer ?
#
loop_
_entity_poly.entity_id
_entity_poly.type
_entity_poly.pdbx_seq_one_letter_code
_entity_poly.pdbx_strand_id
1 'polypeptide(L)' 'GNVVYAVTEKGGLLHALDATTGKELWNIVTGTQWDWRSSSPVFVDGTLYIGSNVEGFLAFEDQ' A
#
# COMPACT_ATOMS: atom_id res chain seq x y z
N GLY A 1 9.01 -10.14 4.51
CA GLY A 1 10.39 -9.61 4.61
C GLY A 1 10.49 -8.56 5.71
N ASN A 2 11.65 -7.91 5.84
CA ASN A 2 11.87 -6.77 6.75
C ASN A 2 11.33 -5.45 6.15
N VAL A 3 10.07 -5.48 5.70
CA VAL A 3 9.42 -4.39 4.98
C VAL A 3 8.13 -4.01 5.70
N VAL A 4 7.91 -2.70 5.87
CA VAL A 4 6.64 -2.13 6.31
C VAL A 4 5.95 -1.50 5.09
N TYR A 5 4.69 -1.86 4.89
CA TYR A 5 3.84 -1.22 3.88
C TYR A 5 2.93 -0.18 4.53
N ALA A 6 2.92 1.03 3.98
CA ALA A 6 2.06 2.12 4.43
C ALA A 6 1.27 2.67 3.24
N VAL A 7 -0.02 2.95 3.47
CA VAL A 7 -0.89 3.56 2.46
C VAL A 7 -1.28 4.96 2.94
N THR A 8 -1.12 5.94 2.07
CA THR A 8 -1.58 7.31 2.35
C THR A 8 -3.02 7.49 1.88
N GLU A 9 -3.79 8.24 2.67
CA GLU A 9 -5.23 8.40 2.45
C GLU A 9 -5.54 9.05 1.09
N LYS A 10 -4.79 10.08 0.70
CA LYS A 10 -5.09 10.92 -0.46
C LYS A 10 -4.22 10.55 -1.65
N GLY A 11 -4.85 10.13 -2.76
CA GLY A 11 -4.15 9.75 -3.98
C GLY A 11 -3.64 8.30 -4.00
N GLY A 12 -3.90 7.54 -2.93
CA GLY A 12 -3.61 6.11 -2.86
C GLY A 12 -2.12 5.79 -3.05
N LEU A 13 -1.21 6.53 -2.44
CA LEU A 13 0.21 6.15 -2.51
C LEU A 13 0.45 4.97 -1.57
N LEU A 14 1.02 3.90 -2.11
CA LEU A 14 1.57 2.77 -1.37
C LEU A 14 3.09 2.96 -1.26
N HIS A 15 3.60 2.94 -0.04
CA HIS A 15 5.02 3.00 0.27
C HIS A 15 5.49 1.67 0.84
N ALA A 16 6.68 1.23 0.42
CA ALA A 16 7.43 0.18 1.09
C ALA A 16 8.64 0.78 1.78
N LEU A 17 8.78 0.50 3.07
CA LEU A 17 9.86 1.00 3.91
C LEU A 17 10.67 -0.16 4.46
N ASP A 18 11.99 0.01 4.57
CA ASP A 18 12.82 -0.89 5.36
C ASP A 18 12.39 -0.80 6.84
N ALA A 19 12.01 -1.93 7.42
CA ALA A 19 11.42 -1.96 8.76
C ALA A 19 12.42 -1.63 9.88
N THR A 20 13.73 -1.68 9.61
CA THR A 20 14.77 -1.37 10.60
C THR A 20 15.14 0.11 10.61
N THR A 21 15.21 0.71 9.43
CA THR A 21 15.73 2.08 9.23
C THR A 21 14.65 3.09 8.93
N GLY A 22 13.45 2.65 8.53
CA GLY A 22 12.36 3.51 8.07
C GLY A 22 12.62 4.15 6.70
N LYS A 23 13.69 3.78 6.00
CA LYS A 23 14.00 4.32 4.66
C LYS A 23 13.01 3.78 3.63
N GLU A 24 12.53 4.68 2.76
CA GLU A 24 11.71 4.28 1.62
C GLU A 24 12.52 3.43 0.64
N LEU A 25 12.00 2.25 0.33
CA LEU A 25 12.52 1.33 -0.68
C LEU A 25 11.91 1.65 -2.03
N TRP A 26 10.60 1.85 -2.07
CA TRP A 26 9.84 2.26 -3.25
C TRP A 26 8.47 2.83 -2.86
N ASN A 27 7.85 3.54 -3.81
CA ASN A 27 6.46 3.96 -3.73
C ASN A 27 5.76 3.80 -5.09
N ILE A 28 4.44 3.60 -5.06
CA ILE A 28 3.59 3.56 -6.26
C ILE A 28 2.27 4.29 -6.01
N VAL A 29 1.73 4.90 -7.07
CA VAL A 29 0.38 5.44 -7.08
C VAL A 29 -0.58 4.29 -7.38
N THR A 30 -1.51 4.03 -6.46
CA THR A 30 -2.48 2.93 -6.59
C THR A 30 -3.91 3.40 -6.88
N GLY A 31 -4.14 4.72 -6.98
CA GLY A 31 -5.47 5.29 -7.21
C GLY A 31 -5.41 6.69 -7.81
N THR A 32 -6.55 7.37 -7.87
CA THR A 32 -6.65 8.75 -8.37
C THR A 32 -6.82 9.75 -7.22
N GLN A 33 -6.80 11.05 -7.51
CA GLN A 33 -7.10 12.10 -6.53
C GLN A 33 -8.49 11.97 -5.86
N TRP A 34 -9.40 11.19 -6.47
CA TRP A 34 -10.76 10.93 -5.98
C TRP A 34 -10.87 9.63 -5.18
N ASP A 35 -9.78 8.87 -5.09
CA ASP A 35 -9.70 7.63 -4.33
C ASP A 35 -9.15 7.93 -2.93
N TRP A 36 -9.90 7.51 -1.92
CA TRP A 36 -9.56 7.67 -0.51
C TRP A 36 -9.31 6.30 0.11
N ARG A 37 -8.08 6.12 0.61
CA ARG A 37 -7.67 4.90 1.30
C ARG A 37 -7.85 5.07 2.80
N SER A 38 -9.03 4.70 3.29
CA SER A 38 -9.35 4.68 4.73
C SER A 38 -9.13 3.31 5.39
N SER A 39 -8.75 2.31 4.60
CA SER A 39 -8.57 0.92 5.05
C SER A 39 -7.11 0.65 5.44
N SER A 40 -6.87 -0.06 6.54
CA SER A 40 -5.55 -0.62 6.83
C SER A 40 -5.20 -1.73 5.83
N PRO A 41 -3.99 -1.74 5.26
CA PRO A 41 -3.58 -2.82 4.35
C PRO A 41 -3.39 -4.15 5.10
N VAL A 42 -3.58 -5.26 4.40
CA VAL A 42 -3.35 -6.62 4.93
C VAL A 42 -2.34 -7.33 4.05
N PHE A 43 -1.30 -7.92 4.65
CA PHE A 43 -0.29 -8.71 3.96
C PHE A 43 -0.45 -10.18 4.31
N VAL A 44 -0.67 -11.03 3.31
CA VAL A 44 -0.81 -12.49 3.47
C VAL A 44 -0.25 -13.19 2.25
N ASP A 45 0.53 -14.26 2.47
CA ASP A 45 1.10 -15.12 1.42
C ASP A 45 1.78 -14.36 0.27
N GLY A 46 2.55 -13.31 0.59
CA GLY A 46 3.29 -12.53 -0.40
C GLY A 46 2.43 -11.51 -1.17
N THR A 47 1.15 -11.38 -0.81
CA THR A 47 0.23 -10.42 -1.44
C THR A 47 -0.22 -9.36 -0.44
N LEU A 48 -0.13 -8.10 -0.86
CA LEU A 48 -0.67 -6.96 -0.13
C LEU A 48 -2.06 -6.59 -0.66
N TYR A 49 -3.03 -6.53 0.24
CA TYR A 49 -4.41 -6.15 -0.05
C TYR A 49 -4.72 -4.76 0.49
N ILE A 50 -5.31 -3.92 -0.35
CA ILE A 50 -5.69 -2.54 0.00
C ILE A 50 -7.14 -2.30 -0.42
N GLY A 51 -7.96 -1.81 0.52
CA GLY A 51 -9.33 -1.38 0.24
C GLY A 51 -9.35 0.01 -0.41
N SER A 52 -10.14 0.16 -1.47
CA SER A 52 -10.46 1.40 -2.18
C SER A 52 -11.98 1.64 -2.16
N ASN A 53 -12.39 2.88 -1.97
CA ASN A 53 -13.78 3.28 -2.08
C ASN A 53 -14.28 3.39 -3.54
N VAL A 54 -13.36 3.34 -4.51
CA VAL A 54 -13.66 3.42 -5.95
C VAL A 54 -13.56 2.06 -6.62
N GLU A 55 -12.48 1.32 -6.34
CA GLU A 55 -12.14 0.09 -7.06
C GLU A 55 -12.40 -1.20 -6.25
N GLY A 56 -12.88 -1.08 -5.01
CA GLY A 56 -13.13 -2.22 -4.13
C GLY A 56 -11.85 -2.70 -3.44
N PHE A 57 -11.20 -3.75 -3.95
CA PHE A 57 -9.94 -4.26 -3.42
C PHE A 57 -8.87 -4.35 -4.52
N LEU A 58 -7.66 -3.92 -4.16
CA LEU A 58 -6.46 -4.07 -4.97
C LEU A 58 -5.54 -5.10 -4.31
N ALA A 59 -4.85 -5.88 -5.15
CA ALA A 59 -3.87 -6.88 -4.74
C ALA A 59 -2.52 -6.58 -5.41
N PHE A 60 -1.45 -6.55 -4.63
CA PHE A 60 -0.08 -6.33 -5.09
C PHE A 60 0.79 -7.52 -4.66
N GLU A 61 1.41 -8.19 -5.62
CA GLU A 61 2.40 -9.23 -5.35
C GLU A 61 3.74 -8.58 -4.98
N ASP A 62 4.31 -8.99 -3.85
CA ASP A 62 5.68 -8.65 -3.46
C ASP A 62 6.63 -9.54 -4.27
N GLN A 63 7.48 -8.93 -5.11
CA GLN A 63 8.47 -9.65 -5.93
C GLN A 63 9.80 -9.85 -5.20
#